data_AF-A0A938EYS3-F1
#
_entry.id   AF-A0A938EYS3-F1
#
_cell.length_a   1.000
_cell.length_b   1.000
_cell.length_c   1.000
_cell.angle_alpha   90.00
_cell.angle_beta   90.00
_cell.angle_gamma   90.00
#
_symmetry.space_group_name_H-M   'P 1'
#
loop_
_entity.id
_entity.type
_entity.pdbx_description
1 polymer ?
#
loop_
_entity_poly.entity_id
_entity_poly.type
_entity_poly.pdbx_seq_one_letter_code
_entity_poly.pdbx_strand_id
1 'polypeptide(L)'
;KSNLIEHIAELVRNKKIEGISDLRDESDKSGMRIVLDLKREVVPQVMVNLLYKNTQLESTFGIIMLSLVDGIPKTLDLKSIINEYVKHRFNVVVKRSKYELKIAEDRLHIVKGLLIALDNLDAVINTIRSSKDVPTAKERLMKKFKLTAVQAQAILDMRLQRLTGLERDKVKQEHKELEEKIKKLKKLLGSDELIYGVIKDELQAIKKKYADERRTEITASTSDIDIEDLIAEEENVISITHSGYIKRIPLTTYRKQKRGGKGVTGLSLKEDDFVEHLFISSTHHYMMFFSNLGKVYRLKVHELPEGSRTSKGKAIVNLLPFRTGERVAAIIATKEYSENEYLIMATKKGMVKKTLLKEYDSSRKDGIAAISLQQGDELISVEKSNGNDEVVMVSKNGQAIRFSEKDCRFMGRTAQGVKGMRLGKADQVLTMMVAKEIDGDLFILTENGFAKRTPLSEYKRQRRGGVGVKTVKITEKKGKVAGAGILRDEHDIIIITTNGILIRIPAKSVRRTGRATQGVKVMKITEGEYVASYGIVSPES
;
A
#
# COMPACT_ATOMS: atom_id res chain seq x y z
N LYS A 1 19.90 15.10 22.66
CA LYS A 1 19.99 16.43 22.02
C LYS A 1 21.37 16.68 21.43
N SER A 2 22.43 16.85 22.23
CA SER A 2 23.78 17.13 21.72
C SER A 2 24.25 16.12 20.68
N ASN A 3 24.05 14.83 20.95
CA ASN A 3 24.39 13.76 19.99
C ASN A 3 23.62 13.85 18.66
N LEU A 4 22.39 14.39 18.66
CA LEU A 4 21.61 14.56 17.43
C LEU A 4 22.18 15.71 16.59
N ILE A 5 22.53 16.82 17.24
CA ILE A 5 23.14 17.99 16.59
C ILE A 5 24.51 17.61 16.01
N GLU A 6 25.33 16.90 16.79
CA GLU A 6 26.65 16.43 16.37
C GLU A 6 26.54 15.47 15.18
N HIS A 7 25.60 14.52 15.22
CA HIS A 7 25.35 13.59 14.12
C HIS A 7 24.88 14.31 12.84
N ILE A 8 23.99 15.30 12.95
CA ILE A 8 23.58 16.11 11.79
C ILE A 8 24.78 16.88 11.22
N ALA A 9 25.60 17.50 12.07
CA ALA A 9 26.80 18.21 11.64
C ALA A 9 27.80 17.28 10.93
N GLU A 10 27.96 16.05 11.42
CA GLU A 10 28.79 15.02 10.79
C GLU A 10 28.24 14.62 9.40
N LEU A 11 26.93 14.41 9.28
CA LEU A 11 26.29 14.08 8.01
C LEU A 11 26.45 15.17 6.95
N VAL A 12 26.39 16.45 7.37
CA VAL A 12 26.63 17.60 6.50
C VAL A 12 28.10 17.68 6.10
N ARG A 13 29.03 17.53 7.06
CA ARG A 13 30.48 17.55 6.80
C ARG A 13 30.92 16.44 5.84
N ASN A 14 30.34 15.25 5.96
CA ASN A 14 30.62 14.09 5.13
C ASN A 14 29.86 14.11 3.79
N LYS A 15 29.15 15.20 3.45
CA LYS A 15 28.32 15.34 2.24
C LYS A 15 27.28 14.23 2.04
N LYS A 16 26.82 13.60 3.13
CA LYS A 16 25.70 12.66 3.09
C LYS A 16 24.36 13.40 3.04
N ILE A 17 24.30 14.57 3.67
CA ILE A 17 23.19 15.52 3.59
C ILE A 17 23.72 16.81 3.01
N GLU A 18 23.28 17.16 1.79
CA GLU A 18 23.63 18.41 1.14
C GLU A 18 22.45 19.38 1.19
N GLY A 19 22.74 20.68 1.35
CA GLY A 19 21.72 21.72 1.31
C GLY A 19 21.47 22.47 2.61
N ILE A 20 22.10 22.05 3.72
CA ILE A 20 22.13 22.81 4.98
C ILE A 20 23.29 23.82 4.90
N SER A 21 23.01 25.10 5.16
CA SER A 21 24.00 26.17 5.22
C SER A 21 24.53 26.43 6.61
N ASP A 22 23.66 26.36 7.63
CA ASP A 22 24.03 26.59 9.03
C ASP A 22 23.13 25.77 9.98
N LEU A 23 23.63 25.50 11.18
CA LEU A 23 22.92 24.78 12.24
C LEU A 23 23.12 25.52 13.56
N ARG A 24 22.02 25.96 14.18
CA ARG A 24 22.00 26.71 15.44
C ARG A 24 21.11 26.06 16.49
N ASP A 25 21.53 26.15 17.74
CA ASP A 25 20.74 25.77 18.92
C ASP A 25 20.23 27.03 19.62
N GLU A 26 18.92 27.27 19.54
CA GLU A 26 18.23 28.43 20.13
C GLU A 26 17.40 28.02 21.35
N SER A 27 17.76 26.92 22.02
CA SER A 27 17.02 26.42 23.17
C SER A 27 17.19 27.31 24.40
N ASP A 28 16.10 27.52 25.14
CA ASP A 28 16.07 28.34 26.34
C ASP A 28 15.26 27.66 27.47
N LYS A 29 14.90 28.44 28.51
CA LYS A 29 14.06 27.94 29.62
C LYS A 29 12.60 27.66 29.21
N SER A 30 12.16 28.19 28.05
CA SER A 30 10.79 28.02 27.53
C SER A 30 10.65 26.75 26.67
N GLY A 31 11.75 26.24 26.10
CA GLY A 31 11.74 24.97 25.39
C GLY A 31 13.00 24.67 24.58
N MET A 32 13.00 23.48 23.97
CA MET A 32 14.05 23.08 23.04
C MET A 32 13.74 23.60 21.64
N ARG A 33 14.69 24.31 21.02
CA ARG A 33 14.58 24.84 19.66
C ARG A 33 15.90 24.66 18.92
N ILE A 34 15.86 23.95 17.79
CA ILE A 34 17.01 23.72 16.91
C ILE A 34 16.64 24.32 15.54
N VAL A 35 17.53 25.13 14.98
CA VAL A 35 17.32 25.84 13.71
C VAL A 35 18.33 25.36 12.68
N LEU A 36 17.83 25.01 11.50
CA LEU A 36 18.61 24.59 10.35
C LEU A 36 18.37 25.58 9.23
N ASP A 37 19.40 26.33 8.83
CA ASP A 37 19.32 27.20 7.68
C ASP A 37 19.59 26.39 6.41
N LEU A 38 18.74 26.58 5.40
CA LEU A 38 18.83 25.89 4.12
C LEU A 38 19.41 26.80 3.05
N LYS A 39 20.14 26.21 2.09
CA LYS A 39 20.54 26.90 0.87
C LYS A 39 19.31 27.24 0.03
N ARG A 40 19.36 28.35 -0.72
CA ARG A 40 18.23 28.89 -1.50
C ARG A 40 17.56 27.91 -2.47
N GLU A 41 18.31 26.93 -2.96
CA GLU A 41 17.86 25.99 -3.99
C GLU A 41 17.21 24.72 -3.42
N VAL A 42 17.14 24.60 -2.08
CA VAL A 42 16.69 23.39 -1.40
C VAL A 42 15.22 23.52 -1.01
N VAL A 43 14.42 22.54 -1.42
CA VAL A 43 13.03 22.42 -0.99
C VAL A 43 12.99 21.93 0.47
N PRO A 44 12.42 22.70 1.43
CA PRO A 44 12.47 22.37 2.86
C PRO A 44 11.91 20.98 3.21
N GLN A 45 10.83 20.57 2.54
CA GLN A 45 10.19 19.29 2.81
C GLN A 45 11.06 18.08 2.42
N VAL A 46 11.87 18.21 1.36
CA VAL A 46 12.85 17.18 0.95
C VAL A 46 13.94 17.05 2.01
N MET A 47 14.37 18.17 2.60
CA MET A 47 15.36 18.16 3.67
C MET A 47 14.82 17.48 4.93
N VAL A 48 13.57 17.74 5.31
CA VAL A 48 12.91 17.09 6.45
C VAL A 48 12.92 15.56 6.30
N ASN A 49 12.52 15.06 5.13
CA ASN A 49 12.52 13.61 4.86
C ASN A 49 13.94 13.01 4.87
N LEU A 50 14.92 13.73 4.32
CA LEU A 50 16.31 13.30 4.34
C LEU A 50 16.87 13.22 5.76
N LEU A 51 16.47 14.17 6.63
CA LEU A 51 16.81 14.17 8.05
C LEU A 51 16.14 12.99 8.76
N TYR A 52 14.84 12.74 8.57
CA TYR A 52 14.17 11.58 9.17
C TYR A 52 14.82 10.26 8.79
N LYS A 53 15.21 10.08 7.52
CA LYS A 53 15.83 8.85 7.04
C LYS A 53 17.25 8.58 7.57
N ASN A 54 18.02 9.63 7.87
CA ASN A 54 19.45 9.52 8.20
C ASN A 54 19.76 9.86 9.66
N THR A 55 18.78 10.29 10.45
CA THR A 55 18.96 10.74 11.83
C THR A 55 17.97 10.04 12.76
N GLN A 56 18.20 10.15 14.07
CA GLN A 56 17.33 9.59 15.12
C GLN A 56 16.08 10.46 15.39
N LEU A 57 15.73 11.39 14.49
CA LEU A 57 14.46 12.10 14.54
C LEU A 57 13.28 11.16 14.25
N GLU A 58 13.52 10.13 13.44
CA GLU A 58 12.61 9.02 13.24
C GLU A 58 13.31 7.73 13.70
N SER A 59 12.63 6.93 14.51
CA SER A 59 13.18 5.67 15.02
C SER A 59 12.08 4.63 15.16
N THR A 60 12.42 3.38 14.88
CA THR A 60 11.51 2.27 15.13
C THR A 60 11.61 1.82 16.58
N PHE A 61 10.46 1.54 17.19
CA PHE A 61 10.40 1.00 18.54
C PHE A 61 9.69 -0.36 18.51
N GLY A 62 10.42 -1.42 18.84
CA GLY A 62 9.87 -2.78 18.90
C GLY A 62 8.99 -2.94 20.14
N ILE A 63 7.67 -2.99 19.94
CA ILE A 63 6.70 -3.18 21.03
C ILE A 63 6.44 -4.68 21.20
N ILE A 64 6.71 -5.20 22.40
CA ILE A 64 6.30 -6.54 22.83
C ILE A 64 5.64 -6.49 24.20
N MET A 65 4.42 -7.02 24.29
CA MET A 65 3.65 -7.11 25.52
C MET A 65 3.88 -8.47 26.19
N LEU A 66 5.03 -8.63 26.86
CA LEU A 66 5.42 -9.85 27.57
C LEU A 66 5.23 -9.68 29.08
N SER A 67 4.46 -10.58 29.70
CA SER A 67 4.13 -10.52 31.13
C SER A 67 4.11 -11.91 31.77
N LEU A 68 4.18 -11.97 33.10
CA LEU A 68 3.98 -13.21 33.86
C LEU A 68 2.49 -13.39 34.19
N VAL A 69 1.90 -14.50 33.74
CA VAL A 69 0.54 -14.92 34.15
C VAL A 69 0.69 -16.19 34.96
N ASP A 70 0.31 -16.12 36.24
CA ASP A 70 0.46 -17.22 37.21
C ASP A 70 1.90 -17.76 37.27
N GLY A 71 2.89 -16.86 37.18
CA GLY A 71 4.32 -17.19 37.22
C GLY A 71 4.93 -17.66 35.89
N ILE A 72 4.13 -17.74 34.82
CA ILE A 72 4.58 -18.21 33.50
C ILE A 72 4.69 -17.02 32.52
N PRO A 73 5.82 -16.83 31.83
CA PRO A 73 5.96 -15.82 30.78
C PRO A 73 5.01 -16.08 29.61
N LYS A 74 4.17 -15.09 29.29
CA LYS A 74 3.23 -15.13 28.17
C LYS A 74 3.22 -13.78 27.44
N THR A 75 3.20 -13.83 26.13
CA THR A 75 2.90 -12.68 25.29
C THR A 75 1.39 -12.47 25.27
N LEU A 76 0.93 -11.28 25.63
CA LEU A 76 -0.49 -10.95 25.76
C LEU A 76 -0.87 -9.85 24.78
N ASP A 77 -2.10 -9.91 24.27
CA ASP A 77 -2.71 -8.78 23.57
C ASP A 77 -3.35 -7.80 24.58
N LEU A 78 -3.76 -6.61 24.11
CA LEU A 78 -4.35 -5.59 24.97
C LEU A 78 -5.61 -6.10 25.70
N LYS A 79 -6.43 -6.90 25.03
CA LYS A 79 -7.65 -7.49 25.61
C LYS A 79 -7.30 -8.43 26.77
N SER A 80 -6.32 -9.30 26.59
CA SER A 80 -5.90 -10.25 27.62
C SER A 80 -5.31 -9.54 28.84
N ILE A 81 -4.50 -8.49 28.63
CA ILE A 81 -3.97 -7.67 29.74
C ILE A 81 -5.10 -7.03 30.54
N ILE A 82 -6.07 -6.42 29.86
CA ILE A 82 -7.22 -5.78 30.52
C ILE A 82 -8.03 -6.84 31.30
N ASN A 83 -8.26 -8.02 30.72
CA ASN A 83 -8.99 -9.09 31.38
C ASN A 83 -8.29 -9.59 32.65
N GLU A 84 -6.97 -9.82 32.60
CA GLU A 84 -6.21 -10.22 33.79
C GLU A 84 -6.22 -9.13 34.87
N TYR A 85 -6.13 -7.85 34.48
CA TYR A 85 -6.25 -6.74 35.43
C TYR A 85 -7.65 -6.69 36.08
N VAL A 86 -8.72 -6.86 35.30
CA VAL A 86 -10.10 -6.86 35.81
C VAL A 86 -10.33 -8.05 36.74
N LYS A 87 -9.84 -9.25 36.39
CA LYS A 87 -9.89 -10.45 37.24
C LYS A 87 -9.16 -10.23 38.57
N HIS A 88 -7.98 -9.60 38.52
CA HIS A 88 -7.26 -9.22 39.73
C HIS A 88 -8.06 -8.23 40.59
N ARG A 89 -8.64 -7.18 39.99
CA ARG A 89 -9.49 -6.21 40.71
C ARG A 89 -10.72 -6.85 41.34
N PHE A 90 -11.38 -7.76 40.64
CA PHE A 90 -12.50 -8.53 41.19
C PHE A 90 -12.10 -9.27 42.45
N ASN A 91 -10.99 -10.02 42.40
CA ASN A 91 -10.47 -10.76 43.55
C ASN A 91 -10.13 -9.85 44.73
N VAL A 92 -9.54 -8.68 44.48
CA VAL A 92 -9.22 -7.70 45.52
C VAL A 92 -10.49 -7.15 46.17
N VAL A 93 -11.50 -6.76 45.39
CA VAL A 93 -12.76 -6.23 45.92
C VAL A 93 -13.52 -7.29 46.71
N VAL A 94 -13.55 -8.54 46.24
CA VAL A 94 -14.15 -9.66 46.99
C VAL A 94 -13.43 -9.89 48.31
N LYS A 95 -12.09 -9.97 48.30
CA LYS A 95 -11.30 -10.17 49.54
C LYS A 95 -11.52 -9.03 50.53
N ARG A 96 -11.49 -7.78 50.08
CA ARG A 96 -11.77 -6.60 50.90
C ARG A 96 -13.18 -6.66 51.50
N SER A 97 -14.19 -6.94 50.68
CA SER A 97 -15.59 -6.97 51.11
C SER A 97 -15.87 -8.12 52.08
N LYS A 98 -15.24 -9.30 51.89
CA LYS A 98 -15.30 -10.41 52.86
C LYS A 98 -14.65 -10.06 54.19
N TYR A 99 -13.51 -9.37 54.15
CA TYR A 99 -12.83 -8.91 55.35
C TYR A 99 -13.68 -7.89 56.13
N GLU A 100 -14.23 -6.90 55.44
CA GLU A 100 -15.14 -5.91 56.05
C GLU A 100 -16.42 -6.54 56.60
N LEU A 101 -16.98 -7.53 55.88
CA LEU A 101 -18.16 -8.27 56.33
C LEU A 101 -17.86 -9.00 57.64
N LYS A 102 -16.74 -9.72 57.72
CA LYS A 102 -16.33 -10.44 58.92
C LYS A 102 -16.20 -9.50 60.13
N ILE A 103 -15.50 -8.36 59.95
CA ILE A 103 -15.36 -7.35 61.00
C ILE A 103 -16.73 -6.84 61.46
N ALA A 104 -17.63 -6.55 60.52
CA ALA A 104 -18.96 -6.05 60.85
C ALA A 104 -19.80 -7.10 61.57
N GLU A 105 -19.74 -8.37 61.17
CA GLU A 105 -20.45 -9.49 61.82
C GLU A 105 -19.93 -9.74 63.25
N ASP A 106 -18.61 -9.78 63.43
CA ASP A 106 -17.98 -9.93 64.75
C ASP A 106 -18.39 -8.77 65.68
N ARG A 107 -18.43 -7.54 65.14
CA ARG A 107 -18.87 -6.37 65.90
C ARG A 107 -20.36 -6.40 66.22
N LEU A 108 -21.21 -6.73 65.26
CA LEU A 108 -22.66 -6.83 65.45
C LEU A 108 -22.99 -7.88 66.52
N HIS A 109 -22.27 -9.01 66.53
CA HIS A 109 -22.42 -10.04 67.53
C HIS A 109 -22.15 -9.50 68.95
N ILE A 110 -21.10 -8.69 69.15
CA ILE A 110 -20.84 -8.03 70.44
C ILE A 110 -21.96 -7.05 70.80
N VAL A 111 -22.35 -6.18 69.85
CA VAL A 111 -23.40 -5.17 70.06
C VAL A 111 -24.74 -5.80 70.44
N LYS A 112 -25.11 -6.95 69.85
CA LYS A 112 -26.30 -7.72 70.24
C LYS A 112 -26.26 -8.17 71.69
N GLY A 113 -25.10 -8.64 72.17
CA GLY A 113 -24.91 -8.99 73.57
C GLY A 113 -25.07 -7.79 74.50
N LEU A 114 -24.49 -6.64 74.12
CA LEU A 114 -24.63 -5.39 74.88
C LEU A 114 -26.08 -4.90 74.95
N LEU A 115 -26.85 -5.01 73.87
CA LEU A 115 -28.27 -4.65 73.87
C LEU A 115 -29.10 -5.57 74.79
N ILE A 116 -28.88 -6.88 74.73
CA ILE A 116 -29.54 -7.83 75.66
C ILE A 116 -29.25 -7.45 77.11
N ALA A 117 -28.01 -7.05 77.41
CA ALA A 117 -27.63 -6.60 78.74
C ALA A 117 -28.28 -5.27 79.13
N LEU A 118 -28.33 -4.28 78.23
CA LEU A 118 -28.96 -2.97 78.45
C LEU A 118 -30.48 -3.07 78.61
N ASP A 119 -31.13 -4.07 77.99
CA ASP A 119 -32.56 -4.30 78.13
C ASP A 119 -32.91 -5.09 79.40
N ASN A 120 -31.95 -5.81 80.00
CA ASN A 120 -32.12 -6.64 81.20
C ASN A 120 -31.15 -6.25 82.34
N LEU A 121 -30.90 -4.96 82.52
CA LEU A 121 -29.82 -4.44 83.38
C LEU A 121 -29.87 -4.95 84.82
N ASP A 122 -31.03 -4.87 85.47
CA ASP A 122 -31.16 -5.28 86.87
C ASP A 122 -30.85 -6.78 87.05
N ALA A 123 -31.29 -7.60 86.09
CA ALA A 123 -31.02 -9.04 86.11
C ALA A 123 -29.54 -9.35 85.85
N VAL A 124 -28.86 -8.58 84.98
CA VAL A 124 -27.43 -8.69 84.73
C VAL A 124 -26.61 -8.27 85.95
N ILE A 125 -26.90 -7.11 86.55
CA ILE A 125 -26.21 -6.60 87.74
C ILE A 125 -26.39 -7.57 88.91
N ASN A 126 -27.60 -8.08 89.14
CA ASN A 126 -27.85 -9.08 90.18
C ASN A 126 -27.06 -10.37 89.94
N THR A 127 -26.93 -10.80 88.69
CA THR A 127 -26.16 -12.01 88.33
C THR A 127 -24.66 -11.80 88.56
N ILE A 128 -24.13 -10.61 88.26
CA ILE A 128 -22.73 -10.26 88.51
C ILE A 128 -22.45 -10.15 90.01
N ARG A 129 -23.28 -9.40 90.76
CA ARG A 129 -23.12 -9.16 92.20
C ARG A 129 -23.27 -10.41 93.06
N SER A 130 -24.05 -11.39 92.64
CA SER A 130 -24.23 -12.68 93.32
C SER A 130 -23.19 -13.74 92.94
N SER A 131 -22.23 -13.41 92.08
CA SER A 131 -21.15 -14.30 91.65
C SER A 131 -19.87 -14.06 92.45
N LYS A 132 -19.13 -15.14 92.74
CA LYS A 132 -17.94 -15.10 93.61
C LYS A 132 -16.73 -14.42 92.94
N ASP A 133 -16.57 -14.61 91.63
CA ASP A 133 -15.46 -14.09 90.84
C ASP A 133 -15.89 -13.82 89.37
N VAL A 134 -15.01 -13.15 88.61
CA VAL A 134 -15.25 -12.76 87.21
C VAL A 134 -15.49 -13.99 86.30
N PRO A 135 -14.73 -15.10 86.40
CA PRO A 135 -15.01 -16.31 85.62
C PRO A 135 -16.41 -16.91 85.91
N THR A 136 -16.82 -16.99 87.18
CA THR A 136 -18.14 -17.50 87.56
C THR A 136 -19.26 -16.59 87.06
N ALA A 137 -19.07 -15.26 87.13
CA ALA A 137 -20.01 -14.30 86.60
C ALA A 137 -20.18 -14.46 85.08
N LYS A 138 -19.07 -14.64 84.35
CA LYS A 138 -19.06 -14.87 82.90
C LYS A 138 -19.86 -16.12 82.51
N GLU A 139 -19.62 -17.25 83.16
CA GLU A 139 -20.36 -18.50 82.88
C GLU A 139 -21.85 -18.37 83.18
N ARG A 140 -22.21 -17.70 84.29
CA ARG A 140 -23.61 -17.48 84.66
C ARG A 140 -24.33 -16.56 83.68
N LEU A 141 -23.67 -15.49 83.21
CA LEU A 141 -24.21 -14.62 82.16
C LEU A 141 -24.43 -15.37 80.85
N MET A 142 -23.47 -16.22 80.46
CA MET A 142 -23.60 -17.08 79.28
C MET A 142 -24.80 -18.03 79.39
N LYS A 143 -24.94 -18.74 80.52
CA LYS A 143 -26.04 -19.71 80.73
C LYS A 143 -27.42 -19.03 80.79
N LYS A 144 -27.52 -17.92 81.54
CA LYS A 144 -28.81 -17.27 81.84
C LYS A 144 -29.36 -16.46 80.66
N PHE A 145 -28.49 -15.75 79.93
CA PHE A 145 -28.90 -14.90 78.81
C PHE A 145 -28.56 -15.50 77.44
N LYS A 146 -28.11 -16.77 77.40
CA LYS A 146 -27.69 -17.49 76.19
C LYS A 146 -26.65 -16.72 75.38
N LEU A 147 -25.69 -16.11 76.08
CA LEU A 147 -24.63 -15.29 75.49
C LEU A 147 -23.39 -16.13 75.18
N THR A 148 -22.61 -15.71 74.19
CA THR A 148 -21.29 -16.30 73.92
C THR A 148 -20.23 -15.78 74.89
N ALA A 149 -19.07 -16.46 74.95
CA ALA A 149 -17.97 -16.05 75.80
C ALA A 149 -17.46 -14.62 75.50
N VAL A 150 -17.47 -14.22 74.22
CA VAL A 150 -17.03 -12.87 73.79
C VAL A 150 -18.05 -11.80 74.19
N GLN A 151 -19.35 -12.08 74.04
CA GLN A 151 -20.42 -11.17 74.47
C GLN A 151 -20.42 -10.99 75.99
N ALA A 152 -20.32 -12.08 76.75
CA ALA A 152 -20.29 -12.04 78.21
C ALA A 152 -19.07 -11.26 78.72
N GLN A 153 -17.90 -11.42 78.09
CA GLN A 153 -16.72 -10.62 78.39
C GLN A 153 -16.97 -9.13 78.11
N ALA A 154 -17.51 -8.79 76.93
CA ALA A 154 -17.79 -7.40 76.57
C ALA A 154 -18.79 -6.71 77.52
N ILE A 155 -19.73 -7.47 78.10
CA ILE A 155 -20.66 -6.97 79.13
C ILE A 155 -19.95 -6.71 80.46
N LEU A 156 -19.06 -7.61 80.88
CA LEU A 156 -18.26 -7.42 82.10
C LEU A 156 -17.31 -6.22 81.98
N ASP A 157 -16.82 -5.94 80.78
CA ASP A 157 -15.93 -4.81 80.49
C ASP A 157 -16.70 -3.48 80.29
N MET A 158 -18.04 -3.47 80.42
CA MET A 158 -18.84 -2.25 80.31
C MET A 158 -18.56 -1.27 81.46
N ARG A 159 -18.51 0.02 81.13
CA ARG A 159 -18.42 1.10 82.11
C ARG A 159 -19.81 1.67 82.43
N LEU A 160 -20.03 2.07 83.69
CA LEU A 160 -21.33 2.60 84.17
C LEU A 160 -21.86 3.79 83.35
N GLN A 161 -20.98 4.61 82.78
CA GLN A 161 -21.38 5.73 81.89
C GLN A 161 -22.19 5.30 80.65
N ARG A 162 -22.04 4.04 80.20
CA ARG A 162 -22.79 3.50 79.06
C ARG A 162 -24.28 3.25 79.35
N LEU A 163 -24.70 3.41 80.60
CA LEU A 163 -26.09 3.23 81.04
C LEU A 163 -26.96 4.48 80.82
N THR A 164 -26.35 5.62 80.47
CA THR A 164 -27.10 6.84 80.15
C THR A 164 -27.98 6.63 78.91
N GLY A 165 -29.12 7.33 78.83
CA GLY A 165 -30.06 7.20 77.70
C GLY A 165 -29.39 7.45 76.35
N LEU A 166 -28.54 8.49 76.27
CA LEU A 166 -27.78 8.82 75.06
C LEU A 166 -26.83 7.72 74.61
N GLU A 167 -26.11 7.08 75.54
CA GLU A 167 -25.19 5.99 75.20
C GLU A 167 -25.93 4.71 74.77
N ARG A 168 -27.09 4.43 75.38
CA ARG A 168 -27.97 3.34 74.96
C ARG A 168 -28.48 3.55 73.54
N ASP A 169 -28.90 4.78 73.21
CA ASP A 169 -29.37 5.11 71.87
C ASP A 169 -28.25 5.04 70.83
N LYS A 170 -27.01 5.43 71.19
CA LYS A 170 -25.83 5.22 70.33
C LYS A 170 -25.59 3.75 70.03
N VAL A 171 -25.70 2.84 71.01
CA VAL A 171 -25.54 1.40 70.79
C VAL A 171 -26.65 0.84 69.90
N LYS A 172 -27.89 1.30 70.05
CA LYS A 172 -29.01 0.95 69.16
C LYS A 172 -28.79 1.46 67.73
N GLN A 173 -28.25 2.66 67.59
CA GLN A 173 -27.92 3.23 66.29
C GLN A 173 -26.77 2.46 65.62
N GLU A 174 -25.70 2.15 66.36
CA GLU A 174 -24.58 1.32 65.90
C GLU A 174 -25.08 -0.06 65.43
N HIS A 175 -26.01 -0.68 66.17
CA HIS A 175 -26.63 -1.94 65.76
C HIS A 175 -27.34 -1.83 64.41
N LYS A 176 -28.20 -0.81 64.22
CA LYS A 176 -28.92 -0.59 62.97
C LYS A 176 -27.96 -0.37 61.79
N GLU A 177 -26.95 0.48 61.97
CA GLU A 177 -25.95 0.77 60.95
C GLU A 177 -25.14 -0.47 60.55
N LEU A 178 -24.76 -1.30 61.53
CA LEU A 178 -24.06 -2.55 61.28
C LEU A 178 -24.94 -3.56 60.54
N GLU A 179 -26.23 -3.70 60.90
CA GLU A 179 -27.15 -4.58 60.18
C GLU A 179 -27.36 -4.12 58.74
N GLU A 180 -27.53 -2.83 58.50
CA GLU A 180 -27.60 -2.27 57.15
C GLU A 180 -26.31 -2.51 56.36
N LYS A 181 -25.15 -2.29 56.98
CA LYS A 181 -23.84 -2.50 56.36
C LYS A 181 -23.63 -3.97 55.99
N ILE A 182 -23.94 -4.90 56.89
CA ILE A 182 -23.86 -6.34 56.63
C ILE A 182 -24.82 -6.74 55.51
N LYS A 183 -26.06 -6.23 55.51
CA LYS A 183 -27.03 -6.49 54.44
C LYS A 183 -26.51 -6.01 53.09
N LYS A 184 -25.93 -4.81 53.02
CA LYS A 184 -25.30 -4.26 51.81
C LYS A 184 -24.11 -5.12 51.35
N LEU A 185 -23.21 -5.50 52.25
CA LEU A 185 -22.03 -6.32 51.94
C LEU A 185 -22.40 -7.75 51.50
N LYS A 186 -23.39 -8.39 52.13
CA LYS A 186 -23.90 -9.69 51.71
C LYS A 186 -24.56 -9.63 50.33
N LYS A 187 -25.33 -8.57 50.07
CA LYS A 187 -25.93 -8.33 48.75
C LYS A 187 -24.83 -8.15 47.69
N LEU A 188 -23.80 -7.35 47.99
CA LEU A 188 -22.65 -7.13 47.10
C LEU A 188 -21.92 -8.43 46.79
N LEU A 189 -21.59 -9.23 47.80
CA LEU A 189 -20.88 -10.50 47.64
C LEU A 189 -21.72 -11.60 46.97
N GLY A 190 -23.04 -11.44 46.89
CA GLY A 190 -23.96 -12.38 46.24
C GLY A 190 -24.22 -12.09 44.76
N SER A 191 -23.63 -11.03 44.19
CA SER A 191 -23.82 -10.66 42.79
C SER A 191 -22.53 -10.13 42.18
N ASP A 192 -22.01 -10.86 41.19
CA ASP A 192 -20.82 -10.45 40.44
C ASP A 192 -21.05 -9.12 39.72
N GLU A 193 -22.27 -8.86 39.24
CA GLU A 193 -22.65 -7.59 38.60
C GLU A 193 -22.46 -6.39 39.53
N LEU A 194 -22.84 -6.52 40.81
CA LEU A 194 -22.66 -5.46 41.79
C LEU A 194 -21.17 -5.19 42.07
N ILE A 195 -20.36 -6.24 42.09
CA ILE A 195 -18.90 -6.11 42.26
C ILE A 195 -18.29 -5.38 41.05
N TYR A 196 -18.68 -5.73 39.82
CA TYR A 196 -18.25 -5.00 38.63
C TYR A 196 -18.73 -3.54 38.65
N GLY A 197 -19.92 -3.27 39.19
CA GLY A 197 -20.41 -1.91 39.44
C GLY A 197 -19.47 -1.11 40.34
N VAL A 198 -19.08 -1.67 41.50
CA VAL A 198 -18.12 -1.02 42.41
C VAL A 198 -16.77 -0.76 41.74
N ILE A 199 -16.25 -1.72 40.97
CA ILE A 199 -14.99 -1.56 40.25
C ILE A 199 -15.10 -0.40 39.24
N LYS A 200 -16.21 -0.31 38.52
CA LYS A 200 -16.46 0.77 37.56
C LYS A 200 -16.46 2.14 38.26
N ASP A 201 -17.15 2.27 39.38
CA ASP A 201 -17.24 3.52 40.13
C ASP A 201 -15.85 3.95 40.67
N GLU A 202 -15.07 2.99 41.18
CA GLU A 202 -13.69 3.23 41.62
C GLU A 202 -12.80 3.69 40.46
N LEU A 203 -12.90 3.05 39.29
CA LEU A 203 -12.14 3.44 38.10
C LEU A 203 -12.54 4.84 37.60
N GLN A 204 -13.82 5.20 37.68
CA GLN A 204 -14.29 6.54 37.35
C GLN A 204 -13.74 7.60 38.31
N ALA A 205 -13.69 7.29 39.61
CA ALA A 205 -13.09 8.17 40.61
C ALA A 205 -11.58 8.38 40.36
N ILE A 206 -10.86 7.32 40.02
CA ILE A 206 -9.43 7.38 39.64
C ILE A 206 -9.26 8.24 38.38
N LYS A 207 -10.07 8.01 37.35
CA LYS A 207 -10.05 8.82 36.12
C LYS A 207 -10.27 10.31 36.44
N LYS A 208 -11.24 10.65 37.29
CA LYS A 208 -11.51 12.06 37.65
C LYS A 208 -10.34 12.71 38.39
N LYS A 209 -9.61 11.94 39.21
CA LYS A 209 -8.52 12.46 40.03
C LYS A 209 -7.19 12.57 39.29
N TYR A 210 -6.92 11.68 38.34
CA TYR A 210 -5.61 11.52 37.71
C TYR A 210 -5.61 11.64 36.18
N ALA A 211 -6.71 12.08 35.56
CA ALA A 211 -6.72 12.34 34.12
C ALA A 211 -5.80 13.52 33.78
N ASP A 212 -5.05 13.35 32.70
CA ASP A 212 -4.22 14.36 32.06
C ASP A 212 -4.54 14.46 30.56
N GLU A 213 -4.11 15.57 29.96
CA GLU A 213 -4.25 15.73 28.51
C GLU A 213 -3.20 14.92 27.77
N ARG A 214 -3.58 14.43 26.59
CA ARG A 214 -2.70 13.67 25.72
C ARG A 214 -1.54 14.55 25.26
N ARG A 215 -0.33 14.15 25.64
CA ARG A 215 0.92 14.85 25.26
C ARG A 215 1.39 14.54 23.84
N THR A 216 1.04 13.36 23.33
CA THR A 216 1.47 12.85 22.02
C THR A 216 0.32 12.82 21.03
N GLU A 217 0.55 13.32 19.83
CA GLU A 217 -0.42 13.23 18.75
C GLU A 217 -0.20 11.93 17.97
N ILE A 218 -1.30 11.24 17.63
CA ILE A 218 -1.26 10.14 16.67
C ILE A 218 -1.88 10.69 15.39
N THR A 219 -1.02 11.15 14.50
CA THR A 219 -1.44 11.43 13.14
C THR A 219 -1.64 10.09 12.44
N ALA A 220 -2.74 9.93 11.69
CA ALA A 220 -2.77 8.88 10.68
C ALA A 220 -1.49 9.03 9.89
N SER A 221 -0.75 7.94 9.67
CA SER A 221 0.44 8.03 8.84
C SER A 221 0.02 8.76 7.57
N THR A 222 0.54 9.95 7.33
CA THR A 222 1.04 10.21 5.99
C THR A 222 1.92 9.01 5.74
N SER A 223 1.35 7.99 5.07
CA SER A 223 2.11 7.06 4.25
C SER A 223 3.33 7.84 3.80
N ASP A 224 4.54 7.36 4.18
CA ASP A 224 5.84 7.92 3.82
C ASP A 224 5.61 9.00 2.78
N ILE A 225 5.59 10.32 3.14
CA ILE A 225 5.22 11.35 2.14
C ILE A 225 6.10 11.03 0.96
N ASP A 226 5.48 10.41 -0.06
CA ASP A 226 6.26 9.81 -1.11
C ASP A 226 6.84 11.07 -1.74
N ILE A 227 8.12 11.05 -2.10
CA ILE A 227 8.75 12.23 -2.74
C ILE A 227 7.84 12.77 -3.87
N GLU A 228 7.04 11.88 -4.44
CA GLU A 228 5.87 12.02 -5.30
C GLU A 228 4.83 13.08 -4.90
N ASP A 229 4.43 13.23 -3.65
CA ASP A 229 3.46 14.25 -3.20
C ASP A 229 4.08 15.67 -3.20
N LEU A 230 5.42 15.76 -3.29
CA LEU A 230 6.15 17.01 -3.46
C LEU A 230 6.40 17.35 -4.95
N ILE A 231 6.11 16.40 -5.83
CA ILE A 231 6.25 16.61 -7.28
C ILE A 231 4.95 17.21 -7.76
N ALA A 232 5.04 18.36 -8.44
CA ALA A 232 3.89 18.98 -9.05
C ALA A 232 3.26 18.04 -10.08
N GLU A 233 1.95 17.87 -10.03
CA GLU A 233 1.23 17.10 -11.04
C GLU A 233 1.22 17.90 -12.35
N GLU A 234 2.05 17.49 -13.30
CA GLU A 234 2.21 18.17 -14.59
C GLU A 234 2.11 17.20 -15.76
N GLU A 235 1.39 17.61 -16.81
CA GLU A 235 1.35 16.88 -18.07
C GLU A 235 2.69 16.99 -18.79
N ASN A 236 3.30 15.84 -19.06
CA ASN A 236 4.58 15.73 -19.75
C ASN A 236 4.41 15.00 -21.09
N VAL A 237 5.17 15.44 -22.08
CA VAL A 237 5.43 14.68 -23.31
C VAL A 237 6.65 13.80 -23.06
N ILE A 238 6.44 12.48 -23.05
CA ILE A 238 7.51 11.50 -22.98
C ILE A 238 7.83 11.06 -24.40
N SER A 239 9.08 11.21 -24.80
CA SER A 239 9.58 10.75 -26.09
C SER A 239 10.61 9.65 -25.90
N ILE A 240 10.49 8.59 -26.67
CA ILE A 240 11.45 7.48 -26.73
C ILE A 240 11.91 7.36 -28.17
N THR A 241 13.22 7.44 -28.37
CA THR A 241 13.82 7.29 -29.69
C THR A 241 14.02 5.83 -30.04
N HIS A 242 14.17 5.55 -31.33
CA HIS A 242 14.45 4.20 -31.82
C HIS A 242 15.74 3.62 -31.25
N SER A 243 16.75 4.46 -31.02
CA SER A 243 18.00 4.04 -30.35
C SER A 243 17.85 3.83 -28.83
N GLY A 244 16.65 3.95 -28.27
CA GLY A 244 16.33 3.65 -26.88
C GLY A 244 16.64 4.79 -25.92
N TYR A 245 16.71 6.04 -26.38
CA TYR A 245 16.83 7.20 -25.50
C TYR A 245 15.45 7.68 -25.08
N ILE A 246 15.26 7.88 -23.78
CA ILE A 246 14.01 8.35 -23.18
C ILE A 246 14.23 9.70 -22.52
N LYS A 247 13.23 10.58 -22.63
CA LYS A 247 13.14 11.84 -21.90
C LYS A 247 11.68 12.25 -21.69
N ARG A 248 11.46 13.09 -20.68
CA ARG A 248 10.21 13.83 -20.49
C ARG A 248 10.43 15.32 -20.71
N ILE A 249 9.41 15.99 -21.25
CA ILE A 249 9.38 17.44 -21.45
C ILE A 249 8.01 17.94 -20.98
N PRO A 250 7.92 18.95 -20.10
CA PRO A 250 6.63 19.54 -19.73
C PRO A 250 5.86 20.03 -20.97
N LEU A 251 4.57 19.69 -21.05
CA LEU A 251 3.72 20.02 -22.21
C LEU A 251 3.65 21.54 -22.45
N THR A 252 3.78 22.35 -21.40
CA THR A 252 3.85 23.81 -21.44
C THR A 252 4.99 24.35 -22.33
N THR A 253 6.05 23.56 -22.50
CA THR A 253 7.18 23.88 -23.39
C THR A 253 6.77 23.85 -24.88
N TYR A 254 5.68 23.15 -25.21
CA TYR A 254 5.06 23.12 -26.53
C TYR A 254 3.97 24.20 -26.62
N ARG A 255 4.34 25.49 -26.55
CA ARG A 255 3.38 26.60 -26.77
C ARG A 255 2.64 26.44 -28.11
N LYS A 256 1.30 26.56 -28.09
CA LYS A 256 0.43 26.65 -29.29
C LYS A 256 0.91 27.77 -30.22
N GLN A 257 1.33 27.44 -31.44
CA GLN A 257 1.49 28.43 -32.52
C GLN A 257 0.10 28.83 -33.07
N LYS A 258 -0.10 30.12 -33.32
CA LYS A 258 -1.23 30.60 -34.14
C LYS A 258 -0.97 30.28 -35.62
N ARG A 259 -2.05 30.10 -36.40
CA ARG A 259 -1.99 29.86 -37.86
C ARG A 259 -1.07 30.88 -38.54
N GLY A 260 -0.10 30.42 -39.33
CA GLY A 260 0.81 31.25 -40.15
C GLY A 260 2.28 31.32 -39.70
N GLY A 261 2.71 30.59 -38.66
CA GLY A 261 4.12 30.56 -38.24
C GLY A 261 5.02 29.70 -39.13
N LYS A 262 6.26 30.17 -39.41
CA LYS A 262 7.32 29.31 -39.96
C LYS A 262 7.59 28.17 -38.97
N GLY A 263 7.55 26.93 -39.46
CA GLY A 263 7.74 25.72 -38.66
C GLY A 263 9.00 25.79 -37.81
N VAL A 264 8.87 25.45 -36.53
CA VAL A 264 9.99 25.46 -35.58
C VAL A 264 10.75 24.14 -35.75
N THR A 265 12.01 24.22 -36.18
CA THR A 265 12.89 23.06 -36.41
C THR A 265 12.97 22.21 -35.14
N GLY A 266 12.41 21.00 -35.20
CA GLY A 266 12.29 20.08 -34.07
C GLY A 266 13.50 19.15 -33.96
N LEU A 267 13.90 18.87 -32.71
CA LEU A 267 14.73 17.72 -32.28
C LEU A 267 16.07 17.54 -33.03
N SER A 268 17.19 17.90 -32.39
CA SER A 268 18.52 17.45 -32.81
C SER A 268 18.72 15.99 -32.39
N LEU A 269 18.22 15.07 -33.21
CA LEU A 269 18.50 13.64 -33.07
C LEU A 269 19.89 13.35 -33.67
N LYS A 270 20.47 12.21 -33.31
CA LYS A 270 21.66 11.72 -34.02
C LYS A 270 21.28 11.54 -35.50
N GLU A 271 22.24 11.64 -36.43
CA GLU A 271 22.00 11.14 -37.79
C GLU A 271 21.39 9.73 -37.68
N ASP A 272 20.24 9.54 -38.31
CA ASP A 272 19.45 8.29 -38.37
C ASP A 272 18.62 7.86 -37.14
N ASP A 273 18.38 8.75 -36.16
CA ASP A 273 17.47 8.45 -35.03
C ASP A 273 16.16 9.23 -35.12
N PHE A 274 15.05 8.62 -34.70
CA PHE A 274 13.69 9.20 -34.74
C PHE A 274 12.94 8.87 -33.47
N VAL A 275 11.92 9.68 -33.14
CA VAL A 275 11.02 9.38 -32.03
C VAL A 275 10.10 8.22 -32.44
N GLU A 276 10.30 7.06 -31.80
CA GLU A 276 9.51 5.84 -32.05
C GLU A 276 8.22 5.85 -31.23
N HIS A 277 8.28 6.33 -29.99
CA HIS A 277 7.12 6.45 -29.13
C HIS A 277 7.00 7.86 -28.54
N LEU A 278 5.79 8.40 -28.57
CA LEU A 278 5.43 9.67 -27.94
C LEU A 278 4.18 9.45 -27.09
N PHE A 279 4.29 9.75 -25.80
CA PHE A 279 3.21 9.60 -24.83
C PHE A 279 2.95 10.96 -24.17
N ILE A 280 1.69 11.27 -23.92
CA ILE A 280 1.31 12.35 -23.00
C ILE A 280 0.87 11.70 -21.71
N SER A 281 1.49 12.09 -20.60
CA SER A 281 1.21 11.50 -19.30
C SER A 281 1.60 12.45 -18.17
N SER A 282 0.84 12.42 -17.08
CA SER A 282 1.17 13.13 -15.84
C SER A 282 2.41 12.54 -15.17
N THR A 283 3.15 13.39 -14.46
CA THR A 283 4.31 13.05 -13.61
C THR A 283 4.10 11.89 -12.65
N HIS A 284 2.86 11.69 -12.19
CA HIS A 284 2.50 10.67 -11.19
C HIS A 284 2.12 9.34 -11.80
N HIS A 285 1.88 9.29 -13.11
CA HIS A 285 1.55 8.06 -13.81
C HIS A 285 2.75 7.11 -13.89
N TYR A 286 2.46 5.84 -14.13
CA TYR A 286 3.46 4.81 -14.34
C TYR A 286 3.70 4.55 -15.83
N MET A 287 4.96 4.34 -16.18
CA MET A 287 5.39 3.76 -17.44
C MET A 287 5.94 2.36 -17.20
N MET A 288 5.35 1.39 -17.89
CA MET A 288 5.68 -0.02 -17.80
C MET A 288 6.50 -0.43 -19.02
N PHE A 289 7.69 -0.96 -18.80
CA PHE A 289 8.65 -1.38 -19.81
C PHE A 289 8.73 -2.91 -19.84
N PHE A 290 8.14 -3.51 -20.86
CA PHE A 290 8.15 -4.96 -21.06
C PHE A 290 9.40 -5.34 -21.84
N SER A 291 10.19 -6.29 -21.35
CA SER A 291 11.39 -6.75 -22.04
C SER A 291 11.14 -7.96 -22.95
N ASN A 292 12.01 -8.15 -23.94
CA ASN A 292 12.01 -9.34 -24.81
C ASN A 292 12.14 -10.65 -24.03
N LEU A 293 12.71 -10.63 -22.82
CA LEU A 293 12.84 -11.79 -21.94
C LEU A 293 11.61 -12.03 -21.04
N GLY A 294 10.53 -11.27 -21.24
CA GLY A 294 9.26 -11.51 -20.57
C GLY A 294 9.21 -10.97 -19.14
N LYS A 295 10.05 -9.99 -18.79
CA LYS A 295 9.91 -9.20 -17.57
C LYS A 295 9.20 -7.88 -17.85
N VAL A 296 8.68 -7.26 -16.80
CA VAL A 296 8.23 -5.87 -16.84
C VAL A 296 8.85 -5.09 -15.70
N TYR A 297 9.33 -3.90 -16.04
CA TYR A 297 9.84 -2.90 -15.11
C TYR A 297 8.89 -1.72 -15.12
N ARG A 298 8.80 -0.97 -14.02
CA ARG A 298 8.00 0.25 -13.96
C ARG A 298 8.84 1.40 -13.45
N LEU A 299 8.64 2.56 -14.05
CA LEU A 299 9.11 3.84 -13.54
C LEU A 299 7.94 4.79 -13.50
N LYS A 300 7.93 5.72 -12.54
CA LYS A 300 7.04 6.87 -12.63
C LYS A 300 7.56 7.85 -13.67
N VAL A 301 6.64 8.60 -14.26
CA VAL A 301 7.00 9.58 -15.29
C VAL A 301 8.02 10.58 -14.75
N HIS A 302 7.88 11.06 -13.50
CA HIS A 302 8.85 12.00 -12.93
C HIS A 302 10.28 11.43 -12.74
N GLU A 303 10.42 10.09 -12.61
CA GLU A 303 11.73 9.42 -12.52
C GLU A 303 12.47 9.44 -13.87
N LEU A 304 11.77 9.73 -14.97
CA LEU A 304 12.38 9.88 -16.28
C LEU A 304 13.20 11.17 -16.36
N PRO A 305 14.31 11.17 -17.12
CA PRO A 305 15.15 12.34 -17.25
C PRO A 305 14.38 13.47 -17.94
N GLU A 306 14.28 14.60 -17.24
CA GLU A 306 13.77 15.84 -17.82
C GLU A 306 14.80 16.41 -18.81
N GLY A 307 14.34 16.89 -19.95
CA GLY A 307 15.20 17.43 -20.99
C GLY A 307 14.56 18.54 -21.79
N SER A 308 15.38 19.24 -22.56
CA SER A 308 14.91 20.21 -23.55
C SER A 308 14.43 19.53 -24.84
N ARG A 309 13.73 20.29 -25.69
CA ARG A 309 13.31 19.83 -27.03
C ARG A 309 14.49 19.37 -27.91
N THR A 310 15.68 19.92 -27.71
CA THR A 310 16.90 19.57 -28.45
C THR A 310 17.76 18.50 -27.78
N SER A 311 17.54 18.23 -26.47
CA SER A 311 18.32 17.22 -25.74
C SER A 311 18.00 15.80 -26.22
N LYS A 312 18.96 14.89 -26.11
CA LYS A 312 18.78 13.48 -26.51
C LYS A 312 18.07 12.63 -25.45
N GLY A 313 18.06 13.05 -24.19
CA GLY A 313 17.61 12.21 -23.07
C GLY A 313 18.69 11.26 -22.57
N LYS A 314 18.30 10.20 -21.84
CA LYS A 314 19.22 9.14 -21.38
C LYS A 314 18.84 7.81 -22.01
N ALA A 315 19.83 6.95 -22.24
CA ALA A 315 19.59 5.59 -22.70
C ALA A 315 18.80 4.80 -21.65
N ILE A 316 17.74 4.11 -22.07
CA ILE A 316 16.83 3.36 -21.19
C ILE A 316 17.53 2.25 -20.39
N VAL A 317 18.59 1.66 -20.98
CA VAL A 317 19.44 0.65 -20.34
C VAL A 317 20.16 1.17 -19.08
N ASN A 318 20.30 2.50 -18.94
CA ASN A 318 20.90 3.12 -17.75
C ASN A 318 19.86 3.40 -16.66
N LEU A 319 18.57 3.28 -16.97
CA LEU A 319 17.46 3.53 -16.03
C LEU A 319 16.89 2.22 -15.47
N LEU A 320 17.00 1.12 -16.22
CA LEU A 320 16.41 -0.17 -15.87
C LEU A 320 17.50 -1.24 -15.70
N PRO A 321 17.39 -2.12 -14.68
CA PRO A 321 18.40 -3.15 -14.40
C PRO A 321 18.29 -4.35 -15.36
N PHE A 322 18.53 -4.11 -16.64
CA PHE A 322 18.48 -5.12 -17.69
C PHE A 322 19.62 -6.14 -17.58
N ARG A 323 19.30 -7.39 -17.90
CA ARG A 323 20.29 -8.45 -18.09
C ARG A 323 20.97 -8.31 -19.45
N THR A 324 22.12 -8.96 -19.61
CA THR A 324 22.80 -9.05 -20.91
C THR A 324 21.85 -9.60 -21.99
N GLY A 325 21.67 -8.84 -23.08
CA GLY A 325 20.77 -9.19 -24.18
C GLY A 325 19.28 -8.88 -23.95
N GLU A 326 18.93 -8.30 -22.80
CA GLU A 326 17.58 -7.83 -22.51
C GLU A 326 17.36 -6.44 -23.13
N ARG A 327 16.25 -6.28 -23.86
CA ARG A 327 15.83 -5.04 -24.51
C ARG A 327 14.34 -4.83 -24.33
N VAL A 328 13.88 -3.59 -24.46
CA VAL A 328 12.45 -3.28 -24.42
C VAL A 328 11.77 -3.84 -25.66
N ALA A 329 10.65 -4.54 -25.45
CA ALA A 329 9.77 -5.06 -26.47
C ALA A 329 8.48 -4.24 -26.60
N ALA A 330 7.98 -3.66 -25.50
CA ALA A 330 6.79 -2.81 -25.52
C ALA A 330 6.74 -1.88 -24.31
N ILE A 331 6.00 -0.78 -24.44
CA ILE A 331 5.89 0.25 -23.41
C ILE A 331 4.41 0.60 -23.24
N ILE A 332 3.94 0.56 -22.00
CA ILE A 332 2.55 0.89 -21.65
C ILE A 332 2.57 1.99 -20.59
N ALA A 333 1.97 3.13 -20.90
CA ALA A 333 1.68 4.16 -19.91
C ALA A 333 0.34 3.85 -19.23
N THR A 334 0.27 4.00 -17.91
CA THR A 334 -0.97 3.83 -17.15
C THR A 334 -1.02 4.77 -15.95
N LYS A 335 -2.19 5.40 -15.76
CA LYS A 335 -2.47 6.20 -14.56
C LYS A 335 -2.68 5.30 -13.35
N GLU A 336 -3.59 4.35 -13.51
CA GLU A 336 -4.00 3.41 -12.48
C GLU A 336 -3.97 1.98 -13.02
N TYR A 337 -3.95 1.01 -12.10
CA TYR A 337 -3.95 -0.41 -12.42
C TYR A 337 -5.38 -0.97 -12.33
N SER A 338 -6.16 -0.69 -13.38
CA SER A 338 -7.59 -1.05 -13.44
C SER A 338 -7.85 -2.56 -13.35
N GLU A 339 -8.95 -2.93 -12.68
CA GLU A 339 -9.47 -4.30 -12.61
C GLU A 339 -10.17 -4.74 -13.90
N ASN A 340 -10.54 -3.80 -14.76
CA ASN A 340 -11.31 -4.07 -15.98
C ASN A 340 -10.48 -3.93 -17.26
N GLU A 341 -9.19 -3.62 -17.14
CA GLU A 341 -8.25 -3.56 -18.27
C GLU A 341 -7.33 -4.78 -18.28
N TYR A 342 -6.96 -5.19 -19.49
CA TYR A 342 -6.09 -6.33 -19.73
C TYR A 342 -4.87 -5.91 -20.53
N LEU A 343 -3.78 -6.65 -20.33
CA LEU A 343 -2.63 -6.67 -21.22
C LEU A 343 -2.64 -7.95 -22.03
N ILE A 344 -2.61 -7.80 -23.35
CA ILE A 344 -2.46 -8.90 -24.30
C ILE A 344 -1.01 -8.89 -24.79
N MET A 345 -0.35 -10.02 -24.64
CA MET A 345 1.06 -10.23 -24.97
C MET A 345 1.18 -11.24 -26.08
N ALA A 346 2.14 -11.05 -26.99
CA ALA A 346 2.46 -12.02 -28.02
C ALA A 346 3.95 -12.36 -28.02
N THR A 347 4.27 -13.62 -28.32
CA THR A 347 5.65 -14.10 -28.45
C THR A 347 6.02 -14.40 -29.89
N LYS A 348 7.32 -14.41 -30.17
CA LYS A 348 7.93 -14.74 -31.46
C LYS A 348 7.47 -16.11 -31.99
N LYS A 349 7.28 -17.11 -31.13
CA LYS A 349 6.78 -18.45 -31.48
C LYS A 349 5.24 -18.55 -31.57
N GLY A 350 4.53 -17.43 -31.50
CA GLY A 350 3.08 -17.36 -31.71
C GLY A 350 2.23 -17.77 -30.52
N MET A 351 2.79 -17.66 -29.32
CA MET A 351 1.99 -17.71 -28.09
C MET A 351 1.34 -16.34 -27.87
N VAL A 352 0.15 -16.35 -27.28
CA VAL A 352 -0.57 -15.17 -26.83
C VAL A 352 -0.97 -15.37 -25.38
N LYS A 353 -0.91 -14.29 -24.59
CA LYS A 353 -1.36 -14.32 -23.20
C LYS A 353 -2.14 -13.07 -22.87
N LYS A 354 -3.24 -13.25 -22.16
CA LYS A 354 -4.01 -12.16 -21.56
C LYS A 354 -3.81 -12.17 -20.04
N THR A 355 -3.54 -11.01 -19.45
CA THR A 355 -3.39 -10.85 -18.00
C THR A 355 -4.06 -9.56 -17.56
N LEU A 356 -4.69 -9.55 -16.39
CA LEU A 356 -5.29 -8.34 -15.82
C LEU A 356 -4.21 -7.29 -15.57
N LEU A 357 -4.50 -6.02 -15.86
CA LEU A 357 -3.56 -4.92 -15.63
C LEU A 357 -3.18 -4.81 -14.14
N LYS A 358 -4.16 -5.02 -13.24
CA LYS A 358 -3.96 -5.04 -11.77
C LYS A 358 -2.84 -5.95 -11.28
N GLU A 359 -2.57 -7.07 -11.96
CA GLU A 359 -1.50 -7.99 -11.58
C GLU A 359 -0.09 -7.36 -11.61
N TYR A 360 0.06 -6.24 -12.31
CA TYR A 360 1.32 -5.53 -12.47
C TYR A 360 1.52 -4.37 -11.50
N ASP A 361 0.58 -4.15 -10.57
CA ASP A 361 0.81 -3.24 -9.46
C ASP A 361 1.75 -3.89 -8.44
N SER A 362 3.01 -3.45 -8.42
CA SER A 362 4.05 -4.03 -7.57
C SER A 362 5.14 -3.04 -7.21
N SER A 363 5.43 -2.85 -5.93
CA SER A 363 6.49 -1.96 -5.42
C SER A 363 7.92 -2.37 -5.80
N ARG A 364 8.11 -3.50 -6.50
CA ARG A 364 9.43 -4.04 -6.87
C ARG A 364 10.08 -3.26 -8.01
N LYS A 365 11.24 -2.66 -7.74
CA LYS A 365 12.05 -1.94 -8.74
C LYS A 365 12.92 -2.86 -9.62
N ASP A 366 13.19 -4.10 -9.20
CA ASP A 366 14.02 -5.08 -9.92
C ASP A 366 13.28 -5.80 -11.08
N GLY A 367 12.04 -5.40 -11.32
CA GLY A 367 11.16 -5.96 -12.33
C GLY A 367 10.51 -7.28 -11.91
N ILE A 368 9.32 -7.51 -12.45
CA ILE A 368 8.50 -8.70 -12.17
C ILE A 368 8.35 -9.53 -13.45
N ALA A 369 8.13 -10.84 -13.31
CA ALA A 369 7.81 -11.68 -14.45
C ALA A 369 6.49 -11.22 -15.09
N ALA A 370 6.48 -11.04 -16.41
CA ALA A 370 5.31 -10.68 -17.19
C ALA A 370 4.79 -11.85 -18.02
N ILE A 371 5.66 -12.75 -18.47
CA ILE A 371 5.32 -14.01 -19.16
C ILE A 371 6.46 -15.02 -19.01
N SER A 372 6.13 -16.30 -18.83
CA SER A 372 7.14 -17.36 -18.90
C SER A 372 7.38 -17.75 -20.35
N LEU A 373 8.61 -17.59 -20.83
CA LEU A 373 8.99 -17.89 -22.20
C LEU A 373 9.60 -19.29 -22.34
N GLN A 374 9.35 -19.93 -23.48
CA GLN A 374 10.05 -21.16 -23.86
C GLN A 374 11.48 -20.84 -24.32
N GLN A 375 12.37 -21.83 -24.31
CA GLN A 375 13.73 -21.65 -24.77
C GLN A 375 13.77 -21.11 -26.21
N GLY A 376 14.49 -20.01 -26.43
CA GLY A 376 14.61 -19.32 -27.72
C GLY A 376 13.34 -18.61 -28.19
N ASP A 377 12.33 -18.43 -27.32
CA ASP A 377 11.20 -17.54 -27.57
C ASP A 377 11.48 -16.14 -26.98
N GLU A 378 10.83 -15.13 -27.53
CA GLU A 378 10.95 -13.74 -27.09
C GLU A 378 9.56 -13.10 -27.05
N LEU A 379 9.32 -12.23 -26.07
CA LEU A 379 8.16 -11.33 -26.09
C LEU A 379 8.38 -10.29 -27.19
N ILE A 380 7.40 -10.11 -28.07
CA ILE A 380 7.51 -9.22 -29.23
C ILE A 380 6.58 -8.01 -29.16
N SER A 381 5.43 -8.13 -28.50
CA SER A 381 4.51 -7.01 -28.33
C SER A 381 3.59 -7.20 -27.13
N VAL A 382 3.14 -6.07 -26.59
CA VAL A 382 2.18 -5.97 -25.50
C VAL A 382 1.23 -4.83 -25.81
N GLU A 383 -0.07 -5.08 -25.69
CA GLU A 383 -1.11 -4.11 -26.01
C GLU A 383 -2.16 -4.07 -24.89
N LYS A 384 -2.69 -2.87 -24.62
CA LYS A 384 -3.83 -2.68 -23.71
C LYS A 384 -5.14 -3.06 -24.39
N SER A 385 -6.04 -3.68 -23.64
CA SER A 385 -7.33 -4.14 -24.14
C SER A 385 -8.42 -4.09 -23.07
N ASN A 386 -9.69 -3.96 -23.49
CA ASN A 386 -10.86 -3.78 -22.62
C ASN A 386 -11.67 -5.07 -22.35
N GLY A 387 -11.28 -6.22 -22.89
CA GLY A 387 -12.00 -7.49 -22.75
C GLY A 387 -12.94 -7.84 -23.92
N ASN A 388 -13.20 -6.91 -24.84
CA ASN A 388 -14.04 -7.07 -26.02
C ASN A 388 -13.32 -6.86 -27.36
N ASP A 389 -12.01 -6.60 -27.37
CA ASP A 389 -11.29 -6.26 -28.58
C ASP A 389 -10.92 -7.50 -29.43
N GLU A 390 -10.35 -7.25 -30.61
CA GLU A 390 -9.81 -8.29 -31.47
C GLU A 390 -8.29 -8.22 -31.58
N VAL A 391 -7.67 -9.37 -31.66
CA VAL A 391 -6.23 -9.52 -31.77
C VAL A 391 -5.87 -9.84 -33.22
N VAL A 392 -4.94 -9.07 -33.78
CA VAL A 392 -4.36 -9.30 -35.10
C VAL A 392 -2.89 -9.65 -34.94
N MET A 393 -2.47 -10.83 -35.40
CA MET A 393 -1.06 -11.24 -35.40
C MET A 393 -0.58 -11.40 -36.84
N VAL A 394 0.65 -10.96 -37.11
CA VAL A 394 1.27 -11.03 -38.44
C VAL A 394 2.60 -11.76 -38.37
N SER A 395 2.85 -12.71 -39.28
CA SER A 395 4.10 -13.45 -39.37
C SER A 395 5.06 -12.87 -40.42
N LYS A 396 6.35 -13.16 -40.25
CA LYS A 396 7.38 -12.76 -41.23
C LYS A 396 7.14 -13.36 -42.61
N ASN A 397 6.57 -14.57 -42.70
CA ASN A 397 6.22 -15.20 -43.97
C ASN A 397 4.86 -14.74 -44.54
N GLY A 398 4.31 -13.62 -44.08
CA GLY A 398 3.17 -12.97 -44.73
C GLY A 398 1.84 -13.66 -44.47
N GLN A 399 1.68 -14.30 -43.31
CA GLN A 399 0.38 -14.74 -42.80
C GLN A 399 -0.15 -13.72 -41.77
N ALA A 400 -1.46 -13.55 -41.71
CA ALA A 400 -2.13 -12.77 -40.69
C ALA A 400 -3.34 -13.50 -40.13
N ILE A 401 -3.50 -13.49 -38.81
CA ILE A 401 -4.66 -14.07 -38.12
C ILE A 401 -5.37 -12.97 -37.33
N ARG A 402 -6.71 -12.98 -37.36
CA ARG A 402 -7.59 -12.08 -36.60
C ARG A 402 -8.57 -12.92 -35.79
N PHE A 403 -8.57 -12.77 -34.47
CA PHE A 403 -9.43 -13.52 -33.56
C PHE A 403 -9.92 -12.63 -32.42
N SER A 404 -11.01 -13.02 -31.75
CA SER A 404 -11.49 -12.26 -30.58
C SER A 404 -10.61 -12.54 -29.37
N GLU A 405 -10.29 -11.51 -28.58
CA GLU A 405 -9.53 -11.71 -27.35
C GLU A 405 -10.24 -12.62 -26.32
N LYS A 406 -11.57 -12.79 -26.46
CA LYS A 406 -12.39 -13.68 -25.61
C LYS A 406 -12.02 -15.14 -25.77
N ASP A 407 -11.41 -15.51 -26.90
CA ASP A 407 -10.86 -16.86 -27.11
C ASP A 407 -9.65 -17.14 -26.18
N CYS A 408 -9.04 -16.10 -25.61
CA CYS A 408 -7.97 -16.20 -24.63
C CYS A 408 -8.51 -15.85 -23.23
N ARG A 409 -8.61 -16.85 -22.34
CA ARG A 409 -8.85 -16.59 -20.91
C ARG A 409 -7.70 -15.76 -20.34
N PHE A 410 -8.00 -14.86 -19.40
CA PHE A 410 -6.92 -14.20 -18.66
C PHE A 410 -6.25 -15.20 -17.72
N MET A 411 -4.96 -14.99 -17.47
CA MET A 411 -4.09 -15.84 -16.67
C MET A 411 -3.16 -14.97 -15.82
N GLY A 412 -2.60 -15.55 -14.76
CA GLY A 412 -1.58 -14.90 -13.95
C GLY A 412 -0.29 -14.61 -14.71
N ARG A 413 0.55 -13.75 -14.12
CA ARG A 413 1.80 -13.24 -14.73
C ARG A 413 2.81 -14.32 -15.11
N THR A 414 2.93 -15.40 -14.35
CA THR A 414 3.92 -16.45 -14.59
C THR A 414 3.45 -17.52 -15.58
N ALA A 415 2.22 -17.43 -16.10
CA ALA A 415 1.75 -18.37 -17.12
C ALA A 415 2.46 -18.14 -18.48
N GLN A 416 2.59 -19.22 -19.27
CA GLN A 416 3.16 -19.20 -20.62
C GLN A 416 2.18 -18.67 -21.69
N GLY A 417 0.88 -18.64 -21.40
CA GLY A 417 -0.16 -18.30 -22.36
C GLY A 417 -0.65 -19.49 -23.18
N VAL A 418 -1.35 -19.19 -24.27
CA VAL A 418 -1.97 -20.17 -25.17
C VAL A 418 -1.55 -19.92 -26.62
N LYS A 419 -1.72 -20.89 -27.51
CA LYS A 419 -1.39 -20.70 -28.93
C LYS A 419 -2.32 -19.65 -29.55
N GLY A 420 -1.73 -18.56 -30.06
CA GLY A 420 -2.42 -17.49 -30.79
C GLY A 420 -2.37 -17.68 -32.29
N MET A 421 -1.19 -18.03 -32.83
CA MET A 421 -0.97 -18.27 -34.26
C MET A 421 -0.14 -19.54 -34.47
N ARG A 422 -0.60 -20.43 -35.35
CA ARG A 422 0.18 -21.59 -35.80
C ARG A 422 1.13 -21.15 -36.91
N LEU A 423 2.42 -21.31 -36.66
CA LEU A 423 3.48 -20.91 -37.57
C LEU A 423 3.91 -22.11 -38.43
N GLY A 424 4.29 -21.83 -39.69
CA GLY A 424 4.94 -22.80 -40.56
C GLY A 424 6.41 -23.03 -40.19
N LYS A 425 7.10 -23.90 -40.93
CA LYS A 425 8.54 -24.13 -40.76
C LYS A 425 9.31 -22.81 -40.95
N ALA A 426 10.22 -22.50 -40.03
CA ALA A 426 11.05 -21.29 -40.04
C ALA A 426 10.26 -19.96 -40.17
N ASP A 427 9.00 -19.95 -39.73
CA ASP A 427 8.21 -18.72 -39.60
C ASP A 427 8.18 -18.25 -38.14
N GLN A 428 7.96 -16.95 -37.95
CA GLN A 428 7.85 -16.33 -36.64
C GLN A 428 6.86 -15.18 -36.69
N VAL A 429 6.21 -14.90 -35.57
CA VAL A 429 5.38 -13.71 -35.44
C VAL A 429 6.28 -12.49 -35.45
N LEU A 430 5.93 -11.52 -36.28
CA LEU A 430 6.60 -10.23 -36.37
C LEU A 430 6.04 -9.26 -35.34
N THR A 431 4.71 -9.17 -35.27
CA THR A 431 4.01 -8.26 -34.35
C THR A 431 2.59 -8.74 -34.07
N MET A 432 2.00 -8.24 -32.99
CA MET A 432 0.59 -8.36 -32.65
C MET A 432 0.05 -6.98 -32.29
N MET A 433 -1.16 -6.69 -32.77
CA MET A 433 -1.91 -5.47 -32.51
C MET A 433 -3.30 -5.80 -31.96
N VAL A 434 -3.85 -4.90 -31.16
CA VAL A 434 -5.26 -4.94 -30.74
C VAL A 434 -6.06 -3.99 -31.63
N ALA A 435 -6.99 -4.55 -32.40
CA ALA A 435 -7.90 -3.78 -33.23
C ALA A 435 -9.08 -3.28 -32.39
N LYS A 436 -8.96 -2.06 -31.85
CA LYS A 436 -10.01 -1.39 -31.05
C LYS A 436 -11.24 -1.00 -31.86
N GLU A 437 -11.04 -0.65 -33.13
CA GLU A 437 -12.10 -0.30 -34.07
C GLU A 437 -11.85 -0.99 -35.43
N ILE A 438 -12.91 -1.46 -36.08
CA ILE A 438 -12.81 -2.25 -37.33
C ILE A 438 -12.47 -1.38 -38.55
N ASP A 439 -12.59 -0.04 -38.43
CA ASP A 439 -12.45 0.93 -39.52
C ASP A 439 -10.99 1.33 -39.82
N GLY A 440 -10.05 0.39 -39.63
CA GLY A 440 -8.64 0.58 -39.93
C GLY A 440 -8.16 -0.33 -41.06
N ASP A 441 -7.01 0.02 -41.64
CA ASP A 441 -6.33 -0.85 -42.59
C ASP A 441 -5.13 -1.52 -41.94
N LEU A 442 -4.94 -2.80 -42.21
CA LEU A 442 -3.68 -3.49 -41.92
C LEU A 442 -2.65 -3.09 -42.98
N PHE A 443 -1.65 -2.33 -42.53
CA PHE A 443 -0.45 -1.99 -43.27
C PHE A 443 0.57 -3.12 -43.18
N ILE A 444 1.24 -3.38 -44.31
CA ILE A 444 2.33 -4.36 -44.43
C ILE A 444 3.46 -3.70 -45.20
N LEU A 445 4.68 -3.81 -44.67
CA LEU A 445 5.94 -3.38 -45.26
C LEU A 445 6.88 -4.58 -45.40
N THR A 446 7.52 -4.72 -46.55
CA THR A 446 8.50 -5.79 -46.81
C THR A 446 9.94 -5.28 -46.71
N GLU A 447 10.88 -6.21 -46.52
CA GLU A 447 12.32 -5.93 -46.36
C GLU A 447 12.89 -5.08 -47.52
N ASN A 448 12.39 -5.26 -48.75
CA ASN A 448 12.87 -4.54 -49.93
C ASN A 448 12.03 -3.29 -50.28
N GLY A 449 11.36 -2.67 -49.30
CA GLY A 449 10.73 -1.36 -49.46
C GLY A 449 9.40 -1.37 -50.25
N PHE A 450 8.68 -2.49 -50.26
CA PHE A 450 7.32 -2.56 -50.80
C PHE A 450 6.30 -2.53 -49.68
N ALA A 451 5.20 -1.79 -49.89
CA ALA A 451 4.14 -1.72 -48.91
C ALA A 451 2.75 -1.75 -49.52
N LYS A 452 1.78 -2.12 -48.70
CA LYS A 452 0.35 -2.10 -49.00
C LYS A 452 -0.45 -1.86 -47.73
N ARG A 453 -1.67 -1.39 -47.91
CA ARG A 453 -2.69 -1.36 -46.86
C ARG A 453 -3.93 -2.11 -47.32
N THR A 454 -4.55 -2.85 -46.43
CA THR A 454 -5.76 -3.64 -46.72
C THR A 454 -6.77 -3.45 -45.60
N PRO A 455 -8.04 -3.17 -45.92
CA PRO A 455 -9.10 -3.06 -44.91
C PRO A 455 -9.13 -4.25 -43.97
N LEU A 456 -9.24 -3.99 -42.67
CA LEU A 456 -9.39 -5.04 -41.66
C LEU A 456 -10.61 -5.94 -41.94
N SER A 457 -11.66 -5.39 -42.55
CA SER A 457 -12.85 -6.13 -43.00
C SER A 457 -12.55 -7.29 -43.97
N GLU A 458 -11.46 -7.24 -44.74
CA GLU A 458 -11.05 -8.37 -45.60
C GLU A 458 -10.48 -9.55 -44.80
N TYR A 459 -10.03 -9.32 -43.56
CA TYR A 459 -9.54 -10.35 -42.66
C TYR A 459 -10.72 -10.87 -41.82
N LYS A 460 -11.37 -11.93 -42.32
CA LYS A 460 -12.45 -12.59 -41.58
C LYS A 460 -11.95 -13.11 -40.24
N ARG A 461 -12.75 -12.89 -39.19
CA ARG A 461 -12.49 -13.43 -37.84
C ARG A 461 -12.43 -14.96 -37.90
N GLN A 462 -11.41 -15.54 -37.28
CA GLN A 462 -11.25 -16.99 -37.10
C GLN A 462 -10.96 -17.29 -35.62
N ARG A 463 -10.93 -18.58 -35.24
CA ARG A 463 -10.50 -18.99 -33.91
C ARG A 463 -8.99 -18.82 -33.74
N ARG A 464 -8.54 -18.49 -32.52
CA ARG A 464 -7.10 -18.47 -32.20
C ARG A 464 -6.42 -19.82 -32.50
N GLY A 465 -5.12 -19.79 -32.76
CA GLY A 465 -4.30 -20.97 -33.02
C GLY A 465 -4.39 -21.49 -34.47
N GLY A 466 -5.13 -20.80 -35.34
CA GLY A 466 -5.11 -21.02 -36.79
C GLY A 466 -3.79 -20.55 -37.42
N VAL A 467 -3.56 -20.95 -38.68
CA VAL A 467 -2.41 -20.52 -39.47
C VAL A 467 -2.53 -19.05 -39.92
N GLY A 468 -3.76 -18.53 -39.96
CA GLY A 468 -4.03 -17.23 -40.56
C GLY A 468 -4.32 -17.34 -42.05
N VAL A 469 -4.43 -16.18 -42.68
CA VAL A 469 -4.61 -16.03 -44.12
C VAL A 469 -3.45 -15.23 -44.70
N LYS A 470 -3.14 -15.46 -45.98
CA LYS A 470 -2.09 -14.72 -46.68
C LYS A 470 -2.42 -13.22 -46.69
N THR A 471 -1.52 -12.39 -46.16
CA THR A 471 -1.63 -10.92 -46.07
C THR A 471 -0.73 -10.18 -47.07
N VAL A 472 0.25 -10.88 -47.63
CA VAL A 472 1.08 -10.39 -48.73
C VAL A 472 1.63 -11.57 -49.53
N LYS A 473 1.77 -11.39 -50.84
CA LYS A 473 2.50 -12.37 -51.68
C LYS A 473 4.01 -12.08 -51.58
N ILE A 474 4.71 -12.90 -50.81
CA ILE A 474 6.18 -12.87 -50.71
C ILE A 474 6.80 -13.37 -52.01
N THR A 475 7.86 -12.69 -52.45
CA THR A 475 8.70 -13.04 -53.60
C THR A 475 10.13 -12.64 -53.25
N GLU A 476 11.15 -13.30 -53.83
CA GLU A 476 12.56 -12.96 -53.59
C GLU A 476 12.85 -11.46 -53.80
N LYS A 477 12.30 -10.88 -54.87
CA LYS A 477 12.42 -9.44 -55.17
C LYS A 477 11.91 -8.51 -54.07
N LYS A 478 10.94 -8.96 -53.25
CA LYS A 478 10.29 -8.11 -52.24
C LYS A 478 10.75 -8.41 -50.81
N GLY A 479 11.30 -9.59 -50.57
CA GLY A 479 11.68 -10.05 -49.24
C GLY A 479 10.49 -10.40 -48.35
N LYS A 480 10.79 -10.74 -47.10
CA LYS A 480 9.81 -11.07 -46.06
C LYS A 480 9.14 -9.81 -45.51
N VAL A 481 8.18 -9.98 -44.61
CA VAL A 481 7.56 -8.85 -43.92
C VAL A 481 8.54 -8.26 -42.91
N ALA A 482 8.81 -6.97 -43.03
CA ALA A 482 9.66 -6.18 -42.13
C ALA A 482 8.83 -5.33 -41.14
N GLY A 483 7.61 -4.93 -41.52
CA GLY A 483 6.73 -4.15 -40.65
C GLY A 483 5.26 -4.42 -40.88
N ALA A 484 4.45 -4.27 -39.83
CA ALA A 484 3.00 -4.36 -39.93
C ALA A 484 2.33 -3.50 -38.84
N GLY A 485 1.21 -2.88 -39.16
CA GLY A 485 0.53 -2.00 -38.22
C GLY A 485 -0.91 -1.72 -38.64
N ILE A 486 -1.75 -1.32 -37.69
CA ILE A 486 -3.09 -0.81 -38.01
C ILE A 486 -2.95 0.71 -38.21
N LEU A 487 -3.40 1.21 -39.35
CA LEU A 487 -3.38 2.64 -39.65
C LEU A 487 -4.66 3.13 -40.31
N ARG A 488 -4.78 4.46 -40.36
CA ARG A 488 -5.85 5.19 -41.05
C ARG A 488 -5.24 6.18 -42.05
N ASP A 489 -6.09 6.83 -42.83
CA ASP A 489 -5.67 7.71 -43.93
C ASP A 489 -4.88 8.94 -43.44
N GLU A 490 -5.15 9.37 -42.21
CA GLU A 490 -4.54 10.50 -41.53
C GLU A 490 -3.13 10.21 -41.00
N HIS A 491 -2.74 8.96 -40.80
CA HIS A 491 -1.42 8.61 -40.29
C HIS A 491 -0.31 8.86 -41.33
N ASP A 492 0.91 9.05 -40.85
CA ASP A 492 2.14 8.96 -41.64
C ASP A 492 2.93 7.70 -41.26
N ILE A 493 3.80 7.27 -42.15
CA ILE A 493 4.65 6.10 -42.01
C ILE A 493 6.10 6.54 -42.16
N ILE A 494 6.92 6.21 -41.18
CA ILE A 494 8.38 6.42 -41.22
C ILE A 494 9.03 5.06 -41.51
N ILE A 495 9.99 5.03 -42.41
CA ILE A 495 10.75 3.83 -42.78
C ILE A 495 12.23 4.17 -42.72
N ILE A 496 13.03 3.28 -42.13
CA ILE A 496 14.49 3.41 -42.02
C ILE A 496 15.18 2.19 -42.61
N THR A 497 16.21 2.40 -43.42
CA THR A 497 17.08 1.32 -43.93
C THR A 497 18.24 1.04 -42.99
N THR A 498 18.90 -0.09 -43.21
CA THR A 498 20.12 -0.46 -42.49
C THR A 498 21.28 0.53 -42.64
N ASN A 499 21.29 1.34 -43.69
CA ASN A 499 22.26 2.41 -43.91
C ASN A 499 21.77 3.79 -43.45
N GLY A 500 20.70 3.85 -42.65
CA GLY A 500 20.26 5.08 -42.00
C GLY A 500 19.30 5.95 -42.82
N ILE A 501 19.02 5.61 -44.08
CA ILE A 501 18.13 6.42 -44.92
C ILE A 501 16.72 6.41 -44.32
N LEU A 502 16.23 7.59 -43.95
CA LEU A 502 14.90 7.82 -43.40
C LEU A 502 13.96 8.42 -44.45
N ILE A 503 12.78 7.84 -44.59
CA ILE A 503 11.69 8.39 -45.40
C ILE A 503 10.40 8.45 -44.58
N ARG A 504 9.68 9.57 -44.69
CA ARG A 504 8.32 9.75 -44.16
C ARG A 504 7.34 9.87 -45.32
N ILE A 505 6.31 9.02 -45.34
CA ILE A 505 5.25 9.02 -46.36
C ILE A 505 3.86 9.08 -45.71
N PRO A 506 2.90 9.82 -46.29
CA PRO A 506 1.52 9.75 -45.85
C PRO A 506 0.91 8.36 -46.06
N ALA A 507 0.18 7.83 -45.08
CA ALA A 507 -0.45 6.51 -45.20
C ALA A 507 -1.46 6.46 -46.35
N LYS A 508 -2.10 7.59 -46.68
CA LYS A 508 -2.97 7.73 -47.86
C LYS A 508 -2.26 7.55 -49.20
N SER A 509 -0.94 7.77 -49.30
CA SER A 509 -0.20 7.56 -50.54
C SER A 509 0.15 6.08 -50.77
N VAL A 510 0.05 5.24 -49.72
CA VAL A 510 0.22 3.80 -49.84
C VAL A 510 -1.05 3.19 -50.42
N ARG A 511 -0.94 2.52 -51.56
CA ARG A 511 -2.09 1.96 -52.27
C ARG A 511 -2.87 0.97 -51.42
N ARG A 512 -4.19 1.19 -51.29
CA ARG A 512 -5.13 0.23 -50.72
C ARG A 512 -5.37 -0.91 -51.71
N THR A 513 -5.07 -2.14 -51.30
CA THR A 513 -5.20 -3.35 -52.15
C THR A 513 -5.69 -4.53 -51.33
N GLY A 514 -6.21 -5.56 -52.01
CA GLY A 514 -6.67 -6.77 -51.34
C GLY A 514 -5.54 -7.57 -50.66
N ARG A 515 -5.91 -8.52 -49.79
CA ARG A 515 -4.97 -9.27 -48.94
C ARG A 515 -3.81 -9.95 -49.70
N ALA A 516 -4.09 -10.79 -50.68
CA ALA A 516 -3.07 -11.62 -51.35
C ALA A 516 -2.31 -10.88 -52.48
N THR A 517 -2.13 -9.57 -52.37
CA THR A 517 -1.41 -8.75 -53.35
C THR A 517 0.05 -8.52 -52.93
N GLN A 518 0.86 -7.94 -53.81
CA GLN A 518 2.29 -7.75 -53.56
C GLN A 518 2.64 -6.35 -52.99
N GLY A 519 1.71 -5.39 -53.01
CA GLY A 519 1.98 -3.99 -52.67
C GLY A 519 2.82 -3.22 -53.70
N VAL A 520 2.95 -1.92 -53.47
CA VAL A 520 3.67 -0.94 -54.32
C VAL A 520 5.01 -0.58 -53.70
N LYS A 521 5.96 -0.14 -54.51
CA LYS A 521 7.25 0.33 -54.00
C LYS A 521 7.04 1.66 -53.29
N VAL A 522 7.43 1.75 -52.02
CA VAL A 522 7.38 2.97 -51.21
C VAL A 522 8.77 3.52 -50.91
N MET A 523 9.79 2.66 -50.97
CA MET A 523 11.18 3.04 -50.80
C MET A 523 12.05 2.29 -51.81
N LYS A 524 13.02 2.98 -52.40
CA LYS A 524 14.06 2.34 -53.20
C LYS A 524 15.14 1.86 -52.23
N ILE A 525 15.32 0.55 -52.15
CA ILE A 525 16.38 -0.09 -51.38
C ILE A 525 17.55 -0.37 -52.32
N THR A 526 18.76 -0.01 -51.90
CA THR A 526 20.03 -0.27 -52.58
C THR A 526 20.44 -1.73 -52.41
N GLU A 527 21.31 -2.24 -53.28
CA GLU A 527 21.70 -3.64 -53.25
C GLU A 527 22.49 -3.96 -51.97
N GLY A 528 22.12 -5.04 -51.27
CA GLY A 528 22.68 -5.40 -49.96
C GLY A 528 22.00 -4.73 -48.76
N GLU A 529 21.09 -3.77 -48.98
CA GLU A 529 20.33 -3.11 -47.93
C GLU A 529 18.94 -3.73 -47.72
N TYR A 530 18.33 -3.43 -46.59
CA TYR A 530 16.94 -3.78 -46.26
C TYR A 530 16.36 -2.78 -45.26
N VAL A 531 15.03 -2.77 -45.15
CA VAL A 531 14.30 -2.03 -44.12
C VAL A 531 14.72 -2.53 -42.73
N ALA A 532 15.30 -1.65 -41.94
CA ALA A 532 15.71 -1.91 -40.56
C ALA A 532 14.56 -1.68 -39.57
N SER A 533 13.80 -0.60 -39.73
CA SER A 533 12.73 -0.21 -38.82
C SER A 533 11.62 0.58 -39.52
N TYR A 534 10.47 0.67 -38.86
CA TYR A 534 9.33 1.48 -39.30
C TYR A 534 8.58 2.05 -38.10
N GLY A 535 7.86 3.14 -38.31
CA GLY A 535 6.96 3.73 -37.32
C GLY A 535 5.67 4.21 -37.99
N ILE A 536 4.56 4.12 -37.26
CA ILE A 536 3.29 4.73 -37.65
C ILE A 536 3.06 5.91 -36.71
N VAL A 537 2.91 7.10 -37.27
CA VAL A 537 2.77 8.33 -36.50
C VAL A 537 1.45 9.01 -36.85
N SER A 538 0.75 9.52 -35.85
CA SER A 538 -0.47 10.30 -36.05
C SER A 538 -0.10 11.74 -36.46
N PRO A 539 -0.94 12.43 -37.28
CA PRO A 539 -0.58 13.71 -37.90
C PRO A 539 -0.50 14.90 -36.93
N GLU A 540 -0.74 14.71 -35.64
CA GLU A 540 -0.58 15.74 -34.60
C GLU A 540 0.13 15.18 -33.37
N SER A 541 1.40 14.78 -33.57
CA SER A 541 2.38 14.62 -32.48
C SER A 541 3.23 15.87 -32.34
#